data_AF-X1VF23-F1
#
_entry.id   AF-X1VF23-F1
#
_cell.length_a   1.000
_cell.length_b   1.000
_cell.length_c   1.000
_cell.angle_alpha   90.00
_cell.angle_beta   90.00
_cell.angle_gamma   90.00
#
_symmetry.space_group_name_H-M   'P 1'
#
loop_
_entity.id
_entity.type
_entity.pdbx_description
1 polymer ?
#
loop_
_entity_poly.entity_id
_entity_poly.type
_entity_poly.pdbx_seq_one_letter_code
_entity_poly.pdbx_strand_id
1 'polypeptide(L)'
;MTDPFKTHIRNALANPGLQAALDSNAERRLYALQQAYASLPEDLQVMRSRARAVREEVISNLDSYLPQLIKNASDNGLIVHQASNADQAVQIVLEITKQYSAKVIAKSKSMV
;
A
#
# COMPACT_ATOMS: atom_id res chain seq x y z
N MET A 1 8.96 30.33 -14.33
CA MET A 1 9.07 29.03 -15.03
C MET A 1 7.94 28.14 -14.55
N THR A 2 7.14 27.57 -15.45
CA THR A 2 6.10 26.60 -15.08
C THR A 2 6.74 25.29 -14.67
N ASP A 3 6.49 24.88 -13.44
CA ASP A 3 6.90 23.58 -12.90
C ASP A 3 6.33 22.44 -13.79
N PRO A 4 7.20 21.64 -14.46
CA PRO A 4 6.78 20.56 -15.33
C PRO A 4 5.79 19.60 -14.67
N PHE A 5 5.93 19.35 -13.36
CA PHE A 5 5.02 18.48 -12.62
C PHE A 5 3.61 19.06 -12.53
N LYS A 6 3.49 20.36 -12.23
CA LYS A 6 2.18 21.05 -12.17
C LYS A 6 1.49 21.08 -13.53
N THR A 7 2.26 21.21 -14.62
CA THR A 7 1.71 21.13 -15.98
C THR A 7 1.16 19.74 -16.28
N HIS A 8 1.88 18.67 -15.92
CA HIS A 8 1.40 17.30 -16.10
C HIS A 8 0.09 17.04 -15.34
N ILE A 9 -0.02 17.51 -14.10
CA ILE A 9 -1.25 17.39 -13.31
C ILE A 9 -2.44 18.02 -14.06
N ARG A 10 -2.29 19.28 -14.52
CA ARG A 10 -3.38 19.97 -15.22
C ARG A 10 -3.79 19.24 -16.50
N ASN A 11 -2.82 18.78 -17.28
CA ASN A 11 -3.09 18.04 -18.51
C ASN A 11 -3.81 16.71 -18.25
N ALA A 12 -3.42 15.99 -17.19
CA ALA A 12 -4.07 14.74 -16.79
C ALA A 12 -5.53 14.98 -16.33
N LEU A 13 -5.76 16.02 -15.51
CA LEU A 13 -7.10 16.38 -15.04
C LEU A 13 -8.03 16.80 -16.19
N ALA A 14 -7.50 17.50 -17.20
CA ALA A 14 -8.28 17.94 -18.36
C ALA A 14 -8.48 16.85 -19.43
N ASN A 15 -7.91 15.64 -19.27
CA ASN A 15 -7.99 14.59 -20.27
C ASN A 15 -9.25 13.72 -20.06
N PRO A 16 -10.30 13.85 -20.90
CA PRO A 16 -11.57 13.14 -20.70
C PRO A 16 -11.44 11.61 -20.84
N GLY A 17 -10.54 11.13 -21.69
CA GLY A 17 -10.29 9.69 -21.83
C GLY A 17 -9.64 9.09 -20.57
N LEU A 18 -8.72 9.84 -19.95
CA LEU A 18 -8.13 9.45 -18.67
C LEU A 18 -9.18 9.45 -17.54
N GLN A 19 -10.05 10.48 -17.48
CA GLN A 19 -11.12 10.54 -16.48
C GLN A 19 -12.07 9.33 -16.63
N ALA A 20 -12.56 9.06 -17.84
CA ALA A 20 -13.44 7.91 -18.10
C ALA A 20 -12.79 6.56 -17.75
N ALA A 21 -11.49 6.39 -18.01
CA ALA A 21 -10.77 5.19 -17.65
C ALA A 21 -10.65 5.00 -16.12
N LEU A 22 -10.43 6.09 -15.37
CA LEU A 22 -10.39 6.08 -13.90
C LEU A 22 -11.76 5.77 -13.31
N ASP A 23 -12.82 6.39 -13.83
CA ASP A 23 -14.19 6.15 -13.38
C ASP A 23 -14.59 4.68 -13.62
N SER A 24 -14.35 4.16 -14.82
CA SER A 24 -14.62 2.75 -15.13
C SER A 24 -13.81 1.79 -14.26
N ASN A 25 -12.56 2.13 -13.92
CA ASN A 25 -11.76 1.34 -12.99
C ASN A 25 -12.38 1.35 -11.59
N ALA A 26 -12.79 2.51 -11.09
CA ALA A 26 -13.43 2.66 -9.78
C ALA A 26 -14.73 1.86 -9.70
N GLU A 27 -15.61 2.00 -10.69
CA GLU A 27 -16.87 1.25 -10.79
C GLU A 27 -16.62 -0.25 -10.79
N ARG A 28 -15.69 -0.74 -11.61
CA ARG A 28 -15.36 -2.17 -11.68
C ARG A 28 -14.85 -2.71 -10.35
N ARG A 29 -14.03 -1.93 -9.63
CA ARG A 29 -13.54 -2.30 -8.29
C ARG A 29 -14.67 -2.36 -7.27
N LEU A 30 -15.58 -1.38 -7.28
CA LEU A 30 -16.73 -1.36 -6.37
C LEU A 30 -17.66 -2.53 -6.63
N TYR A 31 -17.95 -2.83 -7.90
CA TYR A 31 -18.76 -3.97 -8.29
C TYR A 31 -18.13 -5.29 -7.83
N ALA A 32 -16.84 -5.51 -8.13
CA ALA A 32 -16.12 -6.71 -7.70
C ALA A 32 -16.11 -6.86 -6.16
N LEU A 33 -15.95 -5.74 -5.43
CA LEU A 33 -15.98 -5.71 -3.98
C LEU A 33 -17.37 -6.09 -3.43
N GLN A 34 -18.44 -5.55 -4.02
CA GLN A 34 -19.83 -5.89 -3.65
C GLN A 34 -20.11 -7.38 -3.87
N GLN A 35 -19.72 -7.93 -5.01
CA GLN A 35 -19.88 -9.36 -5.30
C GLN A 35 -19.08 -10.23 -4.33
N ALA A 36 -17.85 -9.85 -4.00
CA ALA A 36 -17.03 -10.55 -3.02
C ALA A 36 -17.70 -10.56 -1.64
N TYR A 37 -18.20 -9.41 -1.17
CA TYR A 37 -18.89 -9.34 0.13
C TYR A 37 -20.21 -10.10 0.13
N ALA A 38 -20.99 -10.04 -0.95
CA ALA A 38 -22.24 -10.79 -1.08
C ALA A 38 -22.03 -12.32 -1.07
N SER A 39 -20.83 -12.79 -1.45
CA SER A 39 -20.48 -14.21 -1.44
C SER A 39 -20.07 -14.74 -0.06
N LEU A 40 -19.85 -13.86 0.92
CA LEU A 40 -19.42 -14.25 2.26
C LEU A 40 -20.63 -14.61 3.13
N PRO A 41 -20.48 -15.62 4.02
CA PRO A 41 -21.58 -16.09 4.85
C PRO A 41 -21.89 -15.18 6.04
N GLU A 42 -21.02 -14.22 6.36
CA GLU A 42 -21.11 -13.37 7.55
C GLU A 42 -21.40 -11.90 7.18
N ASP A 43 -22.15 -11.21 8.04
CA ASP A 43 -22.47 -9.79 7.86
C ASP A 43 -21.21 -8.90 7.85
N LEU A 44 -21.18 -7.94 6.91
CA LEU A 44 -20.04 -7.07 6.70
C LEU A 44 -19.70 -6.20 7.91
N GLN A 45 -20.70 -5.72 8.67
CA GLN A 45 -20.43 -4.89 9.86
C GLN A 45 -19.82 -5.72 10.99
N VAL A 46 -20.25 -6.97 11.13
CA VAL A 46 -19.64 -7.92 12.09
C VAL A 46 -18.19 -8.18 11.72
N MET A 47 -17.91 -8.50 10.45
CA MET A 47 -16.53 -8.70 9.98
C MET A 47 -15.65 -7.47 10.18
N ARG A 48 -16.17 -6.27 9.89
CA ARG A 48 -15.46 -5.00 10.10
C ARG A 48 -15.16 -4.74 11.58
N SER A 49 -16.10 -5.06 12.46
CA SER A 49 -15.93 -4.91 13.92
C SER A 49 -14.85 -5.86 14.44
N ARG A 50 -14.85 -7.12 13.97
CA ARG A 50 -13.79 -8.09 14.30
C ARG A 50 -12.42 -7.62 13.78
N ALA A 51 -12.34 -7.18 12.53
CA ALA A 51 -11.08 -6.68 11.95
C ALA A 51 -10.55 -5.45 12.70
N ARG A 52 -11.44 -4.57 13.20
CA ARG A 52 -11.06 -3.45 14.07
C ARG A 52 -10.48 -3.95 15.39
N ALA A 53 -11.13 -4.90 16.06
CA ALA A 53 -10.64 -5.46 17.32
C ALA A 53 -9.24 -6.10 17.15
N VAL A 54 -9.05 -6.88 16.09
CA VAL A 54 -7.73 -7.46 15.75
C VAL A 54 -6.68 -6.36 15.54
N ARG A 55 -7.01 -5.29 14.80
CA ARG A 55 -6.06 -4.18 14.60
C ARG A 55 -5.68 -3.52 15.92
N GLU A 56 -6.66 -3.30 16.79
CA GLU A 56 -6.46 -2.66 18.09
C GLU A 56 -5.56 -3.51 19.01
N GLU A 57 -5.79 -4.83 19.05
CA GLU A 57 -4.93 -5.78 19.77
C GLU A 57 -3.50 -5.77 19.22
N VAL A 58 -3.34 -5.81 17.89
CA VAL A 58 -2.01 -5.82 17.26
C VAL A 58 -1.23 -4.54 17.54
N ILE A 59 -1.89 -3.38 17.45
CA ILE A 59 -1.26 -2.09 17.75
C ILE A 59 -0.86 -2.02 19.23
N SER A 60 -1.71 -2.52 20.13
CA SER A 60 -1.44 -2.52 21.57
C SER A 60 -0.29 -3.44 21.98
N ASN A 61 0.01 -4.45 21.16
CA ASN A 61 1.06 -5.45 21.41
C ASN A 61 2.14 -5.44 20.32
N LEU A 62 2.42 -4.28 19.74
CA LEU A 62 3.29 -4.15 18.58
C LEU A 62 4.69 -4.70 18.83
N ASP A 63 5.21 -4.55 20.05
CA ASP A 63 6.52 -5.06 20.47
C ASP A 63 6.66 -6.58 20.29
N SER A 64 5.55 -7.33 20.32
CA SER A 64 5.53 -8.78 20.09
C SER A 64 5.22 -9.14 18.64
N TYR A 65 4.24 -8.46 18.03
CA TYR A 65 3.80 -8.77 16.67
C TYR A 65 4.78 -8.33 15.59
N LEU A 66 5.50 -7.22 15.78
CA LEU A 66 6.46 -6.74 14.79
C LEU A 66 7.64 -7.70 14.61
N PRO A 67 8.32 -8.20 15.66
CA PRO A 67 9.34 -9.24 15.51
C PRO A 67 8.80 -10.52 14.86
N GLN A 68 7.58 -10.92 15.19
CA GLN A 68 6.94 -12.09 14.58
C GLN A 68 6.70 -11.90 13.08
N LEU A 69 6.21 -10.73 12.67
CA LEU A 69 6.05 -10.38 11.25
C LEU A 69 7.38 -10.40 10.51
N ILE A 70 8.42 -9.79 11.08
CA ILE A 70 9.76 -9.74 10.48
C ILE A 70 10.33 -11.15 10.31
N LYS A 71 10.18 -12.00 11.33
CA LYS A 71 10.61 -13.40 11.27
C LYS A 71 9.89 -14.14 10.16
N ASN A 72 8.55 -14.07 10.13
CA ASN A 72 7.76 -14.77 9.12
C ASN A 72 8.06 -14.27 7.70
N ALA A 73 8.26 -12.96 7.50
CA ALA A 73 8.64 -12.40 6.21
C ALA A 73 10.03 -12.90 5.77
N SER A 74 10.99 -12.91 6.70
CA SER A 74 12.35 -13.45 6.46
C SER A 74 12.33 -14.93 6.11
N ASP A 75 11.52 -15.74 6.82
CA ASP A 75 11.36 -17.17 6.56
C ASP A 75 10.75 -17.43 5.16
N ASN A 76 9.98 -16.47 4.62
CA ASN A 76 9.43 -16.50 3.26
C ASN A 76 10.37 -15.86 2.21
N GLY A 77 11.63 -15.54 2.57
CA GLY A 77 12.64 -15.01 1.66
C GLY A 77 12.60 -13.51 1.43
N LEU A 78 11.83 -12.76 2.22
CA LEU A 78 11.85 -11.29 2.16
C LEU A 78 13.00 -10.74 3.00
N ILE A 79 13.72 -9.75 2.47
CA ILE A 79 14.69 -8.98 3.25
C ILE A 79 13.97 -7.78 3.86
N VAL A 80 13.86 -7.76 5.19
CA VAL A 80 13.20 -6.67 5.91
C VAL A 80 14.24 -5.69 6.43
N HIS A 81 14.19 -4.47 5.92
CA HIS A 81 14.99 -3.36 6.43
C HIS A 81 14.18 -2.51 7.41
N GLN A 82 14.72 -2.32 8.62
CA GLN A 82 14.13 -1.45 9.63
C GLN A 82 14.81 -0.09 9.61
N ALA A 83 14.01 0.97 9.68
CA ALA A 83 14.48 2.35 9.73
C ALA A 83 13.78 3.07 10.88
N SER A 84 14.56 3.74 11.73
CA SER A 84 14.09 4.51 12.88
C SER A 84 13.46 5.84 12.48
N ASN A 85 13.73 6.34 11.26
CA ASN A 85 13.19 7.58 10.74
C ASN A 85 13.18 7.61 9.19
N ALA A 86 12.59 8.68 8.64
CA ALA A 86 12.46 8.86 7.20
C ALA A 86 13.81 8.95 6.47
N ASP A 87 14.79 9.66 7.03
CA ASP A 87 16.11 9.85 6.40
C ASP A 87 16.85 8.52 6.27
N GLN A 88 16.80 7.69 7.31
CA GLN A 88 17.39 6.35 7.28
C GLN A 88 16.67 5.45 6.27
N ALA A 89 15.34 5.52 6.18
CA ALA A 89 14.59 4.75 5.19
C ALA A 89 14.98 5.15 3.75
N VAL A 90 15.12 6.45 3.49
CA VAL A 90 15.60 6.97 2.19
C VAL A 90 17.01 6.46 1.89
N GLN A 91 17.91 6.53 2.87
CA GLN A 91 19.29 6.08 2.70
C GLN A 91 19.36 4.60 2.33
N ILE A 92 18.64 3.73 3.05
CA ILE A 92 18.58 2.29 2.78
C ILE A 92 18.11 2.02 1.34
N VAL A 93 17.03 2.67 0.91
CA VAL A 93 16.50 2.49 -0.46
C VAL A 93 17.52 2.91 -1.52
N LEU A 94 18.21 4.04 -1.31
CA LEU A 94 19.25 4.51 -2.22
C LEU A 94 20.44 3.56 -2.29
N GLU A 95 20.86 3.00 -1.16
CA GLU A 95 21.93 2.01 -1.09
C GLU A 95 21.58 0.74 -1.86
N ILE A 96 20.39 0.17 -1.63
CA ILE A 96 19.89 -1.00 -2.36
C ILE A 96 19.85 -0.70 -3.87
N THR A 97 19.30 0.44 -4.26
CA THR A 97 19.19 0.84 -5.67
C THR A 97 20.58 0.91 -6.33
N LYS A 98 21.57 1.48 -5.64
CA LYS A 98 22.95 1.57 -6.13
C LYS A 98 23.62 0.19 -6.21
N GLN A 99 23.47 -0.62 -5.16
CA GLN A 99 24.05 -1.97 -5.08
C GLN A 99 23.61 -2.86 -6.26
N TYR A 100 22.34 -2.80 -6.62
CA TYR A 100 21.78 -3.58 -7.73
C TYR A 100 21.81 -2.85 -9.07
N SER A 101 22.37 -1.62 -9.14
CA SER A 101 22.33 -0.77 -10.33
C SER A 101 20.92 -0.63 -10.93
N ALA A 102 19.89 -0.61 -10.07
CA ALA A 102 18.50 -0.69 -10.50
C ALA A 102 18.09 0.56 -11.28
N LYS A 103 17.45 0.36 -12.44
CA LYS A 103 16.94 1.43 -13.31
C LYS A 103 15.43 1.59 -13.24
N VAL A 104 14.73 0.54 -12.81
CA VAL A 104 13.27 0.49 -12.66
C VAL A 104 12.98 -0.05 -11.27
N ILE A 105 12.11 0.65 -10.54
CA ILE A 105 11.74 0.30 -9.17
C ILE A 105 10.21 0.22 -9.12
N ALA A 106 9.70 -0.93 -8.70
CA ALA A 106 8.30 -1.06 -8.31
C ALA A 106 8.20 -0.75 -6.81
N LYS A 107 7.44 0.28 -6.44
CA LYS A 107 7.18 0.63 -5.04
C LYS A 107 5.73 0.29 -4.70
N SER A 108 5.53 -0.52 -3.68
CA SER A 108 4.25 -0.63 -2.98
C SER A 108 4.30 0.21 -1.71
N LYS A 109 3.17 0.82 -1.35
CA LYS A 109 2.97 1.45 -0.04
C LYS A 109 1.85 0.66 0.63
N SER A 110 2.14 -0.03 1.71
CA SER A 110 1.09 -0.43 2.63
C SER A 110 0.72 0.78 3.50
N MET A 111 -0.56 0.96 3.78
CA MET A 111 -1.07 2.07 4.60
C MET A 111 -0.56 1.99 6.05
N VAL A 112 -0.60 3.15 6.73
CA VAL A 112 -0.69 3.25 8.20
C VAL A 112 -2.17 3.32 8.55
#